data_AF-G8F4C0-F1
#
_entry.id   AF-G8F4C0-F1
#
_cell.length_a   1.000
_cell.length_b   1.000
_cell.length_c   1.000
_cell.angle_alpha   90.00
_cell.angle_beta   90.00
_cell.angle_gamma   90.00
#
_symmetry.space_group_name_H-M   'P 1'
#
loop_
_entity.id
_entity.type
_entity.pdbx_description
1 polymer ?
#
loop_
_entity_poly.entity_id
_entity_poly.type
_entity_poly.pdbx_seq_one_letter_code
_entity_poly.pdbx_strand_id
1 'polypeptide(L)'
;RSEGERLQFMQALQEVWSVNGRSVLTAFDLSGFPLMCDLGGGPGALAKECLSLYPGCKVTVFDVPEVVRTAKQHFSFPEEEEIHLQEGDFFKDPLPEADLYILARILHDWADGKCSHLLERVYHTCKPG
;
A
#
# COMPACT_ATOMS: atom_id res chain seq x y z
N ARG A 1 15.59 13.90 0.75
CA ARG A 1 15.86 13.27 2.07
C ARG A 1 17.00 12.28 1.88
N SER A 2 17.92 12.21 2.83
CA SER A 2 18.94 11.16 2.84
C SER A 2 18.28 9.77 2.99
N GLU A 3 19.03 8.71 2.70
CA GLU A 3 18.56 7.34 2.90
C GLU A 3 18.25 7.05 4.37
N GLY A 4 19.10 7.51 5.30
CA GLY A 4 18.86 7.35 6.75
C GLY A 4 17.58 8.03 7.23
N GLU A 5 17.31 9.27 6.78
CA GLU A 5 16.06 9.97 7.12
C GLU A 5 14.82 9.24 6.57
N ARG A 6 14.94 8.66 5.36
CA ARG A 6 13.86 7.89 4.73
C ARG A 6 13.57 6.61 5.52
N LEU A 7 14.62 5.87 5.88
CA LEU A 7 14.49 4.65 6.67
C LEU A 7 13.85 4.94 8.04
N GLN A 8 14.29 5.99 8.73
CA GLN A 8 13.72 6.39 10.00
C GLN A 8 12.23 6.76 9.88
N PHE A 9 11.87 7.50 8.82
CA PHE A 9 10.49 7.83 8.54
C PHE A 9 9.64 6.58 8.27
N MET A 10 10.13 5.65 7.46
CA MET A 10 9.42 4.39 7.16
C MET A 10 9.23 3.53 8.42
N GLN A 11 10.25 3.44 9.28
CA GLN A 11 10.17 2.73 10.56
C GLN A 11 9.09 3.32 11.47
N ALA A 12 9.05 4.65 11.61
CA ALA A 12 8.04 5.31 12.43
C ALA A 12 6.62 5.11 11.89
N LEU A 13 6.44 5.15 10.56
CA LEU A 13 5.10 5.00 9.96
C LEU A 13 4.53 3.59 10.11
N GLN A 14 5.33 2.53 10.04
CA GLN A 14 4.80 1.16 10.15
C GLN A 14 4.30 0.80 11.54
N GLU A 15 4.83 1.42 12.61
CA GLU A 15 4.51 1.06 13.99
C GLU A 15 3.02 1.18 14.30
N VAL A 16 2.35 2.16 13.68
CA VAL A 16 0.90 2.36 13.84
C VAL A 16 0.09 1.13 13.44
N TRP A 17 0.55 0.38 12.44
CA TRP A 17 -0.17 -0.77 11.92
C TRP A 17 -0.08 -1.99 12.82
N SER A 18 0.93 -2.08 13.70
CA SER A 18 1.00 -3.12 14.73
C SER A 18 -0.13 -3.01 15.77
N VAL A 19 -0.70 -1.81 15.96
CA VAL A 19 -1.77 -1.53 16.92
C VAL A 19 -3.12 -1.39 16.24
N ASN A 20 -3.16 -0.71 15.08
CA ASN A 20 -4.41 -0.36 14.41
C ASN A 20 -4.71 -1.20 13.16
N GLY A 21 -3.73 -1.93 12.63
CA GLY A 21 -3.84 -2.66 11.36
C GLY A 21 -5.03 -3.62 11.35
N ARG A 22 -5.12 -4.51 12.34
CA ARG A 22 -6.25 -5.43 12.50
C ARG A 22 -7.59 -4.71 12.51
N SER A 23 -7.74 -3.70 13.37
CA SER A 23 -9.01 -2.98 13.53
C SER A 23 -9.48 -2.32 12.24
N VAL A 24 -8.57 -1.79 11.43
CA VAL A 24 -8.90 -1.18 10.14
C VAL A 24 -9.22 -2.24 9.09
N LEU A 25 -8.41 -3.29 8.99
CA LEU A 25 -8.55 -4.33 7.96
C LEU A 25 -9.73 -5.28 8.21
N THR A 26 -10.24 -5.37 9.43
CA THR A 26 -11.45 -6.14 9.76
C THR A 26 -12.68 -5.25 9.98
N ALA A 27 -12.59 -3.94 9.71
CA ALA A 27 -13.75 -3.04 9.78
C ALA A 27 -14.80 -3.39 8.70
N PHE A 28 -14.33 -3.93 7.58
CA PHE A 28 -15.13 -4.51 6.51
C PHE A 28 -14.62 -5.94 6.23
N ASP A 29 -15.48 -6.78 5.67
CA ASP A 29 -15.05 -8.08 5.16
C ASP A 29 -14.34 -7.89 3.80
N LEU A 30 -13.02 -8.06 3.80
CA LEU A 30 -12.20 -7.91 2.60
C LEU A 30 -11.96 -9.24 1.86
N SER A 31 -12.57 -10.36 2.32
CA SER A 31 -12.34 -11.68 1.74
C SER A 31 -12.81 -11.80 0.28
N GLY A 32 -13.69 -10.90 -0.17
CA GLY A 32 -14.15 -10.83 -1.56
C GLY A 32 -13.14 -10.21 -2.55
N PHE A 33 -12.01 -9.67 -2.08
CA PHE A 33 -11.00 -9.00 -2.90
C PHE A 33 -9.69 -9.81 -2.92
N PRO A 34 -9.53 -10.80 -3.80
CA PRO A 34 -8.35 -11.65 -3.83
C PRO A 34 -7.08 -10.91 -4.28
N LEU A 35 -7.20 -9.85 -5.08
CA LEU A 35 -6.07 -9.01 -5.47
C LEU A 35 -6.20 -7.60 -4.90
N MET A 36 -5.27 -7.18 -4.07
CA MET A 36 -5.27 -5.87 -3.42
C MET A 36 -4.03 -5.05 -3.80
N CYS A 37 -4.16 -3.73 -3.82
CA CYS A 37 -3.05 -2.81 -4.01
C CYS A 37 -3.02 -1.77 -2.88
N ASP A 38 -1.89 -1.69 -2.17
CA ASP A 38 -1.62 -0.68 -1.14
C ASP A 38 -0.81 0.47 -1.77
N LEU A 39 -1.53 1.54 -2.15
CA LEU A 39 -0.94 2.72 -2.79
C LEU A 39 -0.25 3.59 -1.73
N GLY A 40 1.04 3.81 -1.90
CA GLY A 40 1.90 4.44 -0.90
C GLY A 40 2.10 3.59 0.36
N GLY A 41 2.07 2.26 0.23
CA GLY A 41 2.14 1.32 1.36
C GLY A 41 3.51 1.23 2.06
N GLY A 42 4.52 1.97 1.59
CA GLY A 42 5.80 2.13 2.25
C GLY A 42 6.54 0.82 2.54
N PRO A 43 6.83 0.50 3.82
CA PRO A 43 7.49 -0.76 4.21
C PRO A 43 6.58 -2.00 4.14
N GLY A 44 5.32 -1.84 3.71
CA GLY A 44 4.36 -2.95 3.50
C GLY A 44 3.84 -3.59 4.79
N ALA A 45 3.87 -2.88 5.92
CA ALA A 45 3.39 -3.42 7.19
C ALA A 45 1.88 -3.70 7.19
N LEU A 46 1.08 -2.83 6.56
CA LEU A 46 -0.35 -3.06 6.41
C LEU A 46 -0.65 -4.24 5.46
N ALA A 47 0.12 -4.39 4.38
CA ALA A 47 0.04 -5.54 3.48
C ALA A 47 0.33 -6.87 4.20
N LYS A 48 1.33 -6.91 5.09
CA LYS A 48 1.63 -8.10 5.90
C LYS A 48 0.51 -8.46 6.87
N GLU A 49 -0.08 -7.46 7.53
CA GLU A 49 -1.25 -7.68 8.38
C GLU A 49 -2.46 -8.16 7.55
N CYS A 50 -2.62 -7.64 6.33
CA CYS A 50 -3.67 -8.07 5.42
C CYS A 50 -3.56 -9.57 5.08
N LEU A 51 -2.38 -10.07 4.71
CA LEU A 51 -2.16 -11.49 4.46
C LEU A 51 -2.43 -12.37 5.67
N SER A 52 -2.05 -11.91 6.87
CA SER A 52 -2.32 -12.62 8.13
C SER A 52 -3.84 -12.79 8.38
N LEU A 53 -4.64 -11.81 7.98
CA LEU A 53 -6.10 -11.81 8.14
C LEU A 53 -6.82 -12.51 7.00
N TYR A 54 -6.27 -12.45 5.78
CA TYR A 54 -6.86 -12.94 4.55
C TYR A 54 -5.84 -13.80 3.77
N PRO A 55 -5.56 -15.05 4.19
CA PRO A 55 -4.48 -15.87 3.62
C PRO A 55 -4.61 -16.21 2.13
N GLY A 56 -5.77 -15.94 1.51
CA GLY A 56 -5.99 -16.15 0.08
C GLY A 56 -5.78 -14.91 -0.79
N CYS A 57 -5.49 -13.75 -0.19
CA CYS A 57 -5.27 -12.53 -0.96
C CYS A 57 -3.81 -12.40 -1.40
N LYS A 58 -3.60 -11.56 -2.42
CA LYS A 58 -2.28 -11.10 -2.87
C LYS A 58 -2.26 -9.59 -2.80
N VAL A 59 -1.15 -9.04 -2.32
CA VAL A 59 -1.04 -7.58 -2.13
C VAL A 59 0.13 -7.03 -2.93
N THR A 60 -0.15 -6.04 -3.79
CA THR A 60 0.90 -5.21 -4.39
C THR A 60 1.06 -3.94 -3.58
N VAL A 61 2.23 -3.75 -2.96
CA VAL A 61 2.62 -2.46 -2.37
C VAL A 61 3.23 -1.61 -3.47
N PHE A 62 2.59 -0.49 -3.77
CA PHE A 62 3.01 0.43 -4.82
C PHE A 62 3.51 1.73 -4.21
N ASP A 63 4.77 2.08 -4.41
CA ASP A 63 5.36 3.29 -3.84
C ASP A 63 6.45 3.87 -4.75
N VAL A 64 6.96 5.06 -4.43
CA VAL A 64 8.02 5.70 -5.22
C VAL A 64 9.30 4.86 -5.20
N PRO A 65 10.13 4.89 -6.27
CA PRO A 65 11.29 4.00 -6.42
C PRO A 65 12.27 4.00 -5.23
N GLU A 66 12.50 5.16 -4.62
CA GLU A 66 13.37 5.28 -3.46
C GLU A 66 12.80 4.61 -2.21
N VAL A 67 11.48 4.56 -2.05
CA VAL A 67 10.82 3.89 -0.93
C VAL A 67 10.84 2.39 -1.16
N VAL A 68 10.50 1.93 -2.36
CA VAL A 68 10.55 0.50 -2.73
C VAL A 68 11.96 -0.06 -2.57
N ARG A 69 12.99 0.68 -2.98
CA ARG A 69 14.39 0.26 -2.79
C ARG A 69 14.75 0.09 -1.32
N THR A 70 14.43 1.07 -0.48
CA THR A 70 14.66 1.00 0.97
C THR A 70 13.85 -0.11 1.62
N ALA A 71 12.61 -0.33 1.16
CA ALA A 71 11.76 -1.42 1.61
C ALA A 71 12.47 -2.78 1.38
N LYS A 72 12.90 -3.04 0.14
CA LYS A 72 13.62 -4.27 -0.25
C LYS A 72 14.91 -4.50 0.53
N GLN A 73 15.63 -3.43 0.91
CA GLN A 73 16.91 -3.54 1.60
C GLN A 73 16.78 -3.77 3.11
N HIS A 74 15.75 -3.20 3.76
CA HIS A 74 15.69 -3.10 5.21
C HIS A 74 14.53 -3.85 5.86
N PHE A 75 13.56 -4.33 5.08
CA PHE A 75 12.36 -4.97 5.60
C PHE A 75 12.20 -6.34 4.95
N SER A 76 11.85 -7.35 5.76
CA SER A 76 11.59 -8.70 5.26
C SER A 76 10.17 -8.80 4.73
N PHE A 77 9.98 -9.48 3.61
CA PHE A 77 8.66 -9.78 3.05
C PHE A 77 8.46 -11.30 3.03
N PRO A 78 7.21 -11.79 3.15
CA PRO A 78 6.89 -13.18 2.85
C PRO A 78 7.17 -13.48 1.37
N GLU A 79 6.87 -14.69 0.90
CA GLU A 79 7.17 -15.10 -0.48
C GLU A 79 6.70 -14.05 -1.51
N GLU A 80 7.49 -13.86 -2.57
CA GLU A 80 7.21 -12.86 -3.61
C GLU A 80 5.83 -13.04 -4.27
N GLU A 81 5.23 -14.23 -4.13
CA GLU A 81 3.91 -14.55 -4.65
C GLU A 81 2.75 -13.95 -3.84
N GLU A 82 2.98 -13.56 -2.59
CA GLU A 82 1.96 -13.03 -1.67
C GLU A 82 2.05 -11.50 -1.51
N ILE A 83 3.27 -10.95 -1.40
CA ILE A 83 3.51 -9.50 -1.44
C ILE A 83 4.43 -9.15 -2.61
N HIS A 84 3.90 -8.37 -3.56
CA HIS A 84 4.69 -7.80 -4.64
C HIS A 84 5.03 -6.33 -4.34
N LEU A 85 6.28 -5.93 -4.56
CA LEU A 85 6.70 -4.54 -4.44
C LEU A 85 6.90 -3.93 -5.83
N GLN A 86 6.02 -3.01 -6.20
CA GLN A 86 6.07 -2.30 -7.48
C GLN A 86 6.43 -0.83 -7.26
N GLU A 87 7.40 -0.33 -8.02
CA GLU A 87 7.78 1.08 -7.97
C GLU A 87 7.04 1.93 -9.01
N GLY A 88 6.67 3.15 -8.62
CA GLY A 88 6.10 4.15 -9.53
C GLY A 88 5.49 5.34 -8.80
N ASP A 89 5.00 6.30 -9.59
CA ASP A 89 4.30 7.49 -9.10
C ASP A 89 2.80 7.36 -9.41
N PHE A 90 1.98 7.17 -8.37
CA PHE A 90 0.55 6.90 -8.52
C PHE A 90 -0.22 8.07 -9.15
N PHE A 91 0.37 9.27 -9.26
CA PHE A 91 -0.25 10.40 -9.93
C PHE A 91 -0.10 10.38 -11.45
N LYS A 92 0.81 9.56 -12.01
CA LYS A 92 1.12 9.57 -13.45
C LYS A 92 1.29 8.18 -14.04
N ASP A 93 1.92 7.26 -13.32
CA ASP A 93 2.26 5.93 -13.83
C ASP A 93 1.05 4.98 -13.72
N PRO A 94 0.93 3.97 -14.62
CA PRO A 94 -0.14 2.98 -14.54
C PRO A 94 -0.19 2.32 -13.15
N LEU A 95 -1.38 2.28 -12.56
CA LEU A 95 -1.59 1.61 -11.28
C LEU A 95 -1.62 0.08 -11.50
N PRO A 96 -1.11 -0.74 -10.57
CA PRO A 96 -1.24 -2.19 -10.63
C PRO A 96 -2.72 -2.58 -10.67
N GLU A 97 -3.10 -3.59 -11.45
CA GLU A 97 -4.46 -4.11 -11.38
C GLU A 97 -4.76 -4.64 -9.97
N ALA A 98 -5.93 -4.31 -9.43
CA ALA A 98 -6.43 -4.82 -8.16
C ALA A 98 -7.96 -4.79 -8.12
N ASP A 99 -8.53 -5.64 -7.28
CA ASP A 99 -9.94 -5.66 -6.90
C ASP A 99 -10.23 -4.66 -5.77
N LEU A 100 -9.21 -4.34 -4.95
CA LEU A 100 -9.27 -3.34 -3.88
C LEU A 100 -8.00 -2.48 -3.87
N TYR A 101 -8.17 -1.15 -3.86
CA TYR A 101 -7.09 -0.19 -3.62
C TYR A 101 -7.19 0.39 -2.21
N ILE A 102 -6.09 0.31 -1.46
CA ILE A 102 -5.94 0.84 -0.11
C ILE A 102 -5.11 2.12 -0.20
N LEU A 103 -5.62 3.21 0.38
CA LEU A 103 -4.95 4.52 0.46
C LEU A 103 -4.73 4.92 1.92
N ALA A 104 -3.97 4.12 2.65
CA ALA A 104 -3.77 4.28 4.08
C ALA A 104 -2.85 5.47 4.40
N ARG A 105 -3.40 6.53 5.02
CA ARG A 105 -2.66 7.77 5.33
C ARG A 105 -1.99 8.38 4.08
N ILE A 106 -2.70 8.40 2.95
CA ILE A 106 -2.22 9.04 1.72
C ILE A 106 -2.94 10.36 1.46
N LEU A 107 -4.27 10.33 1.40
CA LEU A 107 -5.07 11.50 1.01
C LEU A 107 -4.84 12.71 1.93
N HIS A 108 -4.54 12.50 3.21
CA HIS A 108 -4.29 13.58 4.16
C HIS A 108 -3.03 14.43 3.88
N ASP A 109 -2.11 13.96 3.04
CA ASP A 109 -0.89 14.69 2.69
C ASP A 109 -1.13 15.75 1.59
N TRP A 110 -2.31 15.72 0.96
CA TRP A 110 -2.58 16.44 -0.28
C TRP A 110 -3.80 17.35 -0.18
N ALA A 111 -3.76 18.45 -0.93
CA ALA A 111 -4.92 19.30 -1.12
C ALA A 111 -5.98 18.61 -2.00
N ASP A 112 -7.24 19.03 -1.85
CA ASP A 112 -8.42 18.43 -2.48
C ASP A 112 -8.23 18.14 -3.98
N GLY A 113 -7.68 19.08 -4.75
CA GLY A 113 -7.46 18.86 -6.20
C GLY A 113 -6.52 17.70 -6.51
N LYS A 114 -5.48 17.48 -5.69
CA LYS A 114 -4.57 16.33 -5.82
C LYS A 114 -5.24 15.04 -5.35
N CYS A 115 -6.06 15.11 -4.30
CA CYS A 115 -6.87 13.98 -3.85
C CYS A 115 -7.86 13.53 -4.92
N SER A 116 -8.63 14.46 -5.51
CA SER A 116 -9.57 14.18 -6.59
C SER A 116 -8.87 13.56 -7.79
N HIS A 117 -7.73 14.10 -8.22
CA HIS A 117 -6.95 13.52 -9.32
C HIS A 117 -6.52 12.07 -9.04
N LEU A 118 -6.04 11.77 -7.82
CA LEU A 118 -5.69 10.40 -7.45
C LEU A 118 -6.91 9.47 -7.43
N LEU A 119 -8.01 9.92 -6.83
CA LEU A 119 -9.24 9.13 -6.73
C LEU A 119 -9.86 8.86 -8.11
N GLU A 120 -9.82 9.81 -9.04
CA GLU A 120 -10.26 9.61 -10.42
C GLU A 120 -9.42 8.53 -11.13
N ARG A 121 -8.10 8.56 -10.94
CA ARG A 121 -7.21 7.52 -11.49
C ARG A 121 -7.55 6.14 -10.93
N VAL A 122 -7.73 6.03 -9.62
CA VAL A 122 -8.12 4.78 -8.98
C VAL A 122 -9.47 4.29 -9.54
N TYR A 123 -10.47 5.17 -9.57
CA TYR A 123 -11.80 4.86 -10.09
C TYR A 123 -11.78 4.34 -11.53
N HIS A 124 -11.01 4.98 -12.43
CA HIS A 124 -10.88 4.53 -13.81
C HIS A 124 -10.09 3.23 -13.98
N THR A 125 -9.27 2.85 -12.98
CA THR A 125 -8.54 1.57 -13.00
C THR A 125 -9.36 0.44 -12.37
N CYS A 126 -10.33 0.76 -11.50
CA CYS A 126 -11.22 -0.23 -10.90
C CYS A 126 -12.06 -0.96 -11.95
N LYS A 127 -12.23 -2.26 -11.71
CA LYS A 127 -13.22 -3.10 -12.40
C LYS A 127 -14.60 -2.84 -11.75
N PRO A 128 -15.72 -3.07 -12.45
CA PRO A 128 -17.04 -3.06 -11.81
C PRO A 128 -17.09 -4.05 -10.64
N GLY A 129 -17.53 -3.59 -9.46
CA GLY A 129 -17.57 -4.37 -8.22
C GLY A 129 -17.98 -3.52 -7.04
#